data_AF-X1LMA8-F1
#
_entry.id   AF-X1LMA8-F1
#
_cell.length_a   1.000
_cell.length_b   1.000
_cell.length_c   1.000
_cell.angle_alpha   90.00
_cell.angle_beta   90.00
_cell.angle_gamma   90.00
#
_symmetry.space_group_name_H-M   'P 1'
#
loop_
_entity.id
_entity.type
_entity.pdbx_description
1 polymer ?
#
loop_
_entity_poly.entity_id
_entity_poly.type
_entity_poly.pdbx_seq_one_letter_code
_entity_poly.pdbx_strand_id
1 'polypeptide(L)' 'MNFDIAVLPGDGIGPEVIVEATDVLQAVGEKFSHKFHFH' A
#
# COMPACT_ATOMS: atom_id res chain seq x y z
N MET A 1 7.73 4.45 -11.68
CA MET A 1 7.90 2.97 -11.81
C MET A 1 6.58 2.29 -11.47
N ASN A 2 6.36 1.06 -11.93
CA ASN A 2 5.16 0.29 -11.61
C ASN A 2 5.54 -0.88 -10.69
N PHE A 3 4.80 -1.07 -9.61
CA PHE A 3 5.02 -2.14 -8.64
C PHE A 3 3.71 -2.87 -8.36
N ASP A 4 3.75 -4.20 -8.45
CA ASP A 4 2.68 -5.08 -8.01
C ASP A 4 3.04 -5.62 -6.63
N ILE A 5 2.17 -5.38 -5.64
CA ILE A 5 2.40 -5.68 -4.23
C ILE A 5 1.26 -6.56 -3.73
N ALA A 6 1.57 -7.78 -3.29
CA ALA A 6 0.61 -8.61 -2.58
C ALA A 6 0.43 -8.10 -1.15
N VAL A 7 -0.83 -7.87 -0.75
CA VAL A 7 -1.21 -7.37 0.56
C VAL A 7 -1.82 -8.51 1.36
N LEU A 8 -1.12 -8.91 2.43
CA LEU A 8 -1.57 -9.95 3.35
C LEU A 8 -1.91 -9.29 4.69
N PRO A 9 -3.19 -8.93 4.94
CA PRO A 9 -3.55 -8.13 6.10
C PRO A 9 -3.40 -8.86 7.44
N GLY A 10 -3.37 -10.19 7.43
CA GLY A 10 -3.21 -11.00 8.66
C GLY A 10 -4.35 -10.81 9.65
N ASP A 11 -4.04 -10.98 10.94
CA ASP A 11 -4.99 -10.94 12.06
C ASP A 11 -4.64 -9.85 13.08
N GLY A 12 -5.51 -9.68 14.09
CA GLY A 12 -5.32 -8.68 15.13
C GLY A 12 -5.48 -7.28 14.57
N ILE A 13 -4.49 -6.40 14.82
CA ILE A 13 -4.48 -5.02 14.29
C ILE A 13 -3.96 -4.92 12.84
N GLY A 14 -3.64 -6.06 12.22
CA GLY A 14 -3.02 -6.13 10.89
C GLY A 14 -3.84 -5.42 9.82
N PRO A 15 -5.15 -5.69 9.68
CA PRO A 15 -6.01 -5.01 8.71
C PRO A 15 -6.04 -3.49 8.88
N GLU A 16 -6.08 -2.98 10.11
CA GLU A 16 -6.13 -1.55 10.39
C GLU A 16 -4.83 -0.84 10.00
N VAL A 17 -3.67 -1.42 10.32
CA VAL A 17 -2.38 -0.79 9.98
C VAL A 17 -2.05 -0.89 8.49
N ILE A 18 -2.54 -1.93 7.81
CA ILE A 18 -2.36 -2.13 6.36
C ILE A 18 -3.05 -1.02 5.56
N VAL A 19 -4.27 -0.62 5.97
CA VAL A 19 -5.02 0.47 5.31
C VAL A 19 -4.19 1.75 5.29
N GLU A 20 -3.66 2.16 6.45
CA GLU A 20 -2.83 3.37 6.55
C GLU A 20 -1.51 3.23 5.78
N ALA A 21 -0.92 2.04 5.75
CA ALA A 21 0.29 1.79 4.96
C ALA A 21 0.05 1.95 3.46
N THR A 22 -1.08 1.44 2.94
CA THR A 22 -1.44 1.60 1.53
C THR A 22 -1.73 3.05 1.16
N ASP A 23 -2.35 3.82 2.07
CA ASP A 23 -2.64 5.24 1.86
C ASP A 23 -1.36 6.08 1.78
N VAL A 24 -0.40 5.82 2.67
CA VAL A 24 0.92 6.48 2.62
C VAL A 24 1.65 6.13 1.31
N LEU A 25 1.62 4.85 0.90
CA LEU A 25 2.24 4.44 -0.36
C LEU A 25 1.58 5.10 -1.57
N GLN A 26 0.26 5.29 -1.56
CA GLN A 26 -0.43 6.03 -2.60
C GLN A 26 0.03 7.48 -2.67
N ALA A 27 0.11 8.19 -1.53
CA ALA A 27 0.62 9.56 -1.47
C ALA A 27 2.08 9.68 -1.96
N VAL A 28 2.93 8.69 -1.62
CA VAL A 28 4.29 8.58 -2.16
C VAL A 28 4.27 8.36 -3.68
N GLY A 29 3.37 7.51 -4.17
CA GLY A 29 3.18 7.26 -5.60
C GLY A 29 2.86 8.53 -6.38
N GLU A 30 1.92 9.32 -5.88
CA GLU A 30 1.54 10.61 -6.46
C GLU A 30 2.71 11.61 -6.46
N LYS A 31 3.41 11.73 -5.33
CA LYS A 31 4.50 12.71 -5.16
C LYS A 31 5.72 12.42 -6.04
N PHE A 32 6.05 11.14 -6.24
CA PHE A 32 7.29 10.73 -6.90
C PHE A 32 7.06 10.00 -8.23
N SER A 33 5.82 10.01 -8.75
CA SER A 33 5.46 9.35 -10.01
C SER A 33 5.75 7.83 -10.00
N HIS A 34 5.45 7.18 -8.87
CA HIS A 34 5.36 5.72 -8.79
C HIS A 34 3.89 5.28 -8.86
N LYS A 35 3.64 4.10 -9.42
CA LYS A 35 2.34 3.43 -9.42
C LYS A 35 2.45 2.16 -8.61
N PHE A 36 1.57 2.03 -7.62
CA PHE A 36 1.45 0.83 -6.79
C PHE A 36 0.12 0.16 -7.11
N HIS A 37 0.17 -1.13 -7.43
CA HIS A 37 -1.02 -1.98 -7.56
C HIS A 37 -1.00 -2.98 -6.40
N PHE A 38 -2.05 -2.93 -5.58
CA PHE A 38 -2.21 -3.79 -4.42
C PHE A 38 -3.12 -4.97 -4.78
N HIS A 39 -2.69 -6.19 -4.47
CA HIS A 39 -3.40 -7.45 -4.74
C HIS A 39 -3.71 -8.22 -3.46
#